data_AF-A0A6N9ULQ5-F1
#
_entry.id   AF-A0A6N9ULQ5-F1
#
_cell.length_a   1.000
_cell.length_b   1.000
_cell.length_c   1.000
_cell.angle_alpha   90.00
_cell.angle_beta   90.00
_cell.angle_gamma   90.00
#
_symmetry.space_group_name_H-M   'P 1'
#
loop_
_entity.id
_entity.type
_entity.pdbx_description
1 polymer ?
#
loop_
_entity_poly.entity_id
_entity_poly.type
_entity_poly.pdbx_seq_one_letter_code
_entity_poly.pdbx_strand_id
1 'polypeptide(L)'
;MGLSYGYDIFLRPRRVAGALTAVAGLAPPSRDVPPLDVTLPRGDRVVLPFTSDFGSEPVDCSARDTLDLDTSLMFPVDDAVRAYGESSGLPLEENGRVRIGYVYLTVRFESFLDPAYTSMEFWAATSGMSRLFERSASIRKTFTDLAAAVGGVCCQFDRGDGSPGEVCWLSGEADFPSAPSSS
;
A
#
# COMPACT_ATOMS: atom_id res chain seq x y z
N MET A 1 22.95 0.86 2.37
CA MET A 1 21.55 0.59 2.72
C MET A 1 20.71 0.90 1.49
N GLY A 2 19.71 0.06 1.18
CA GLY A 2 18.82 0.29 0.05
C GLY A 2 17.80 1.38 0.35
N LEU A 3 17.21 1.97 -0.69
CA LEU A 3 16.01 2.80 -0.56
C LEU A 3 14.82 1.92 -0.20
N SER A 4 13.93 2.42 0.65
CA SER A 4 12.69 1.77 1.10
C SER A 4 11.53 2.78 1.02
N TYR A 5 11.20 3.21 -0.20
CA TYR A 5 10.12 4.17 -0.39
C TYR A 5 8.76 3.47 -0.41
N GLY A 6 7.72 4.19 -0.02
CA GLY A 6 6.38 3.64 0.12
C GLY A 6 5.27 4.68 0.03
N TYR A 7 4.04 4.18 0.10
CA TYR A 7 2.86 5.02 0.26
C TYR A 7 2.12 4.61 1.52
N ASP A 8 1.69 5.59 2.31
CA ASP A 8 0.90 5.37 3.51
C ASP A 8 -0.51 5.90 3.31
N ILE A 9 -1.51 5.14 3.74
CA ILE A 9 -2.91 5.55 3.75
C ILE A 9 -3.42 5.54 5.17
N PHE A 10 -3.90 6.70 5.64
CA PHE A 10 -4.48 6.84 6.97
C PHE A 10 -6.00 6.83 6.88
N LEU A 11 -6.66 5.95 7.62
CA LEU A 11 -8.13 5.82 7.62
C LEU A 11 -8.67 5.54 9.02
N ARG A 12 -9.99 5.62 9.19
CA ARG A 12 -10.64 5.26 10.45
C ARG A 12 -10.62 3.73 10.65
N PRO A 13 -10.40 3.21 11.87
CA PRO A 13 -10.32 1.76 12.13
C PRO A 13 -11.51 0.95 11.60
N ARG A 14 -12.72 1.52 11.62
CA ARG A 14 -13.94 0.89 11.08
C ARG A 14 -13.94 0.65 9.57
N ARG A 15 -12.97 1.22 8.83
CA ARG A 15 -12.88 1.10 7.36
C ARG A 15 -11.84 0.08 6.90
N VAL A 16 -11.08 -0.53 7.81
CA VAL A 16 -9.97 -1.44 7.50
C VAL A 16 -10.41 -2.64 6.65
N ALA A 17 -11.53 -3.29 7.01
CA ALA A 17 -12.04 -4.43 6.25
C ALA A 17 -12.35 -4.07 4.78
N GLY A 18 -13.03 -2.94 4.58
CA GLY A 18 -13.33 -2.43 3.24
C GLY A 18 -12.06 -2.00 2.49
N ALA A 19 -11.09 -1.41 3.18
CA ALA A 19 -9.82 -1.02 2.60
C ALA A 19 -8.99 -2.21 2.13
N LEU A 20 -8.88 -3.26 2.94
CA LEU A 20 -8.22 -4.51 2.57
C LEU A 20 -8.90 -5.18 1.37
N THR A 21 -10.23 -5.12 1.29
CA THR A 21 -10.98 -5.61 0.13
C THR A 21 -10.70 -4.78 -1.13
N ALA A 22 -10.59 -3.46 -1.01
CA ALA A 22 -10.22 -2.60 -2.12
C ALA A 22 -8.79 -2.87 -2.61
N VAL A 23 -7.84 -3.09 -1.69
CA VAL A 23 -6.47 -3.51 -2.03
C VAL A 23 -6.47 -4.88 -2.71
N ALA A 24 -7.26 -5.84 -2.24
CA ALA A 24 -7.44 -7.14 -2.89
C ALA A 24 -7.96 -7.00 -4.34
N GLY A 25 -8.76 -5.98 -4.64
CA GLY A 25 -9.18 -5.64 -6.00
C GLY A 25 -8.06 -5.13 -6.92
N LEU A 26 -6.92 -4.73 -6.36
CA LEU A 26 -5.71 -4.36 -7.11
C LEU A 26 -4.74 -5.53 -7.29
N ALA A 27 -5.04 -6.71 -6.74
CA ALA A 27 -4.20 -7.90 -6.89
C ALA A 27 -4.25 -8.46 -8.32
N PRO A 28 -3.20 -9.20 -8.76
CA PRO A 28 -3.24 -9.99 -9.98
C PRO A 28 -4.43 -10.96 -10.01
N PRO A 29 -5.03 -11.20 -11.18
CA PRO A 29 -6.17 -12.11 -11.31
C PRO A 29 -5.77 -13.59 -11.12
N SER A 30 -4.52 -13.96 -11.44
CA SER A 30 -4.02 -15.32 -11.21
C SER A 30 -3.72 -15.55 -9.73
N ARG A 31 -4.37 -16.55 -9.14
CA ARG A 31 -4.08 -17.00 -7.78
C ARG A 31 -2.96 -18.03 -7.81
N ASP A 32 -1.73 -17.56 -7.70
CA ASP A 32 -0.55 -18.42 -7.56
C ASP A 32 -0.43 -19.00 -6.13
N VAL A 33 -1.21 -18.45 -5.17
CA VAL A 33 -1.20 -18.82 -3.75
C VAL A 33 -2.62 -19.06 -3.22
N PRO A 34 -2.79 -19.93 -2.19
CA PRO A 34 -4.06 -20.06 -1.48
C PRO A 34 -4.50 -18.73 -0.84
N PRO A 35 -5.81 -18.44 -0.78
CA PRO A 35 -6.31 -17.25 -0.09
C PRO A 35 -5.95 -17.27 1.40
N LEU A 36 -5.66 -16.08 1.94
CA LEU A 36 -5.38 -15.85 3.36
C LEU A 36 -6.65 -15.41 4.09
N ASP A 37 -7.08 -16.19 5.07
CA ASP A 37 -8.14 -15.80 6.00
C ASP A 37 -7.58 -14.90 7.10
N VAL A 38 -8.17 -13.72 7.29
CA VAL A 38 -7.76 -12.76 8.32
C VAL A 38 -8.94 -12.40 9.22
N THR A 39 -8.75 -12.52 10.54
CA THR A 39 -9.68 -12.02 11.55
C THR A 39 -9.16 -10.70 12.11
N LEU A 40 -9.92 -9.62 11.96
CA LEU A 40 -9.56 -8.27 12.39
C LEU A 40 -9.89 -8.04 13.89
N PRO A 41 -9.30 -7.01 14.54
CA PRO A 41 -9.52 -6.72 15.97
C PRO A 41 -10.99 -6.62 16.42
N ARG A 42 -11.90 -6.24 15.52
CA ARG A 42 -13.34 -6.10 15.81
C ARG A 42 -14.17 -7.33 15.46
N GLY A 43 -13.52 -8.44 15.11
CA GLY A 43 -14.16 -9.70 14.73
C GLY A 43 -14.57 -9.80 13.27
N ASP A 44 -14.41 -8.72 12.48
CA ASP A 44 -14.59 -8.76 11.03
C ASP A 44 -13.63 -9.79 10.41
N ARG A 45 -14.10 -10.55 9.42
CA ARG A 45 -13.28 -11.51 8.68
C ARG A 45 -13.16 -11.10 7.23
N VAL A 46 -11.94 -11.14 6.70
CA VAL A 46 -11.64 -10.84 5.30
C VAL A 46 -10.78 -11.95 4.70
N VAL A 47 -11.00 -12.22 3.42
CA VAL A 47 -10.24 -13.21 2.66
C VAL A 47 -9.41 -12.47 1.61
N LEU A 48 -8.10 -12.65 1.64
CA LEU A 48 -7.16 -11.88 0.83
C LEU A 48 -6.38 -12.76 -0.14
N PRO A 49 -6.10 -12.30 -1.38
CA PRO A 49 -5.26 -13.02 -2.33
C PRO A 49 -3.76 -12.77 -2.08
N PHE A 50 -3.37 -12.65 -0.81
CA PHE A 50 -2.02 -12.27 -0.36
C PHE A 50 -1.45 -13.34 0.55
N THR A 51 -0.18 -13.20 0.93
CA THR A 51 0.43 -14.00 1.99
C THR A 51 0.75 -13.12 3.20
N SER A 52 0.96 -13.75 4.35
CA SER A 52 1.55 -13.15 5.55
C SER A 52 2.79 -13.99 5.89
N ASP A 53 3.94 -13.35 6.05
CA ASP A 53 5.23 -14.05 6.25
C ASP A 53 5.47 -15.13 5.19
N PHE A 54 5.08 -14.85 3.93
CA PHE A 54 5.11 -15.77 2.78
C PHE A 54 4.26 -17.05 2.94
N GLY A 55 3.36 -17.10 3.93
CA GLY A 55 2.42 -18.17 4.17
C GLY A 55 0.96 -17.80 3.93
N SER A 56 0.10 -18.81 3.87
CA SER A 56 -1.36 -18.67 3.69
C SER A 56 -2.17 -19.18 4.90
N GLU A 57 -1.50 -19.42 6.03
CA GLU A 57 -2.19 -19.85 7.26
C GLU A 57 -3.08 -18.73 7.81
N PRO A 58 -4.28 -19.03 8.34
CA PRO A 58 -5.17 -18.00 8.87
C PRO A 58 -4.50 -17.11 9.92
N VAL A 59 -4.67 -15.80 9.80
CA VAL A 59 -4.10 -14.80 10.71
C VAL A 59 -5.19 -14.24 11.62
N ASP A 60 -5.00 -14.37 12.92
CA ASP A 60 -5.85 -13.75 13.93
C ASP A 60 -5.19 -12.48 14.49
N CYS A 61 -5.79 -11.33 14.18
CA CYS A 61 -5.40 -10.01 14.66
C CYS A 61 -6.25 -9.51 15.83
N SER A 62 -7.10 -10.35 16.46
CA SER A 62 -7.95 -9.96 17.59
C SER A 62 -7.18 -9.30 18.75
N ALA A 63 -5.95 -9.73 18.99
CA ALA A 63 -5.05 -9.21 20.03
C ALA A 63 -3.73 -8.66 19.47
N ARG A 64 -3.66 -8.36 18.16
CA ARG A 64 -2.45 -7.83 17.50
C ARG A 64 -2.64 -6.37 17.15
N ASP A 65 -1.55 -5.61 17.24
CA ASP A 65 -1.52 -4.20 16.83
C ASP A 65 -1.27 -4.03 15.33
N THR A 66 -0.72 -5.06 14.68
CA THR A 66 -0.36 -5.04 13.27
C THR A 66 -0.78 -6.30 12.51
N LEU A 67 -0.86 -6.13 11.19
CA LEU A 67 -0.98 -7.19 10.20
C LEU A 67 0.02 -6.90 9.08
N ASP A 68 0.91 -7.84 8.80
CA ASP A 68 1.92 -7.73 7.75
C ASP A 68 1.55 -8.67 6.59
N LEU A 69 1.61 -8.15 5.37
CA LEU A 69 1.19 -8.85 4.16
C LEU A 69 2.25 -8.70 3.08
N ASP A 70 2.54 -9.80 2.38
CA ASP A 70 3.34 -9.80 1.17
C ASP A 70 2.41 -9.90 -0.03
N THR A 71 2.47 -8.91 -0.91
CA THR A 71 1.55 -8.82 -2.04
C THR A 71 2.23 -8.42 -3.34
N SER A 72 1.52 -8.59 -4.45
CA SER A 72 1.80 -7.93 -5.72
C SER A 72 0.55 -7.15 -6.11
N LEU A 73 0.73 -5.97 -6.69
CA LEU A 73 -0.37 -5.12 -7.13
C LEU A 73 -0.26 -4.84 -8.63
N MET A 74 -1.41 -4.61 -9.27
CA MET A 74 -1.53 -4.31 -10.69
C MET A 74 -1.62 -2.80 -10.90
N PHE A 75 -0.63 -2.24 -11.58
CA PHE A 75 -0.57 -0.80 -11.85
C PHE A 75 -0.74 -0.51 -13.35
N PRO A 76 -1.42 0.58 -13.73
CA PRO A 76 -1.43 1.04 -15.13
C PRO A 76 -0.01 1.36 -15.61
N VAL A 77 0.27 1.09 -16.89
CA VAL A 77 1.58 1.38 -17.46
C VAL A 77 1.71 2.87 -17.76
N ASP A 78 2.76 3.48 -17.22
CA ASP A 78 3.30 4.77 -17.64
C ASP A 78 4.77 4.61 -18.07
N ASP A 79 5.43 5.71 -18.44
CA ASP A 79 6.81 5.67 -18.94
C ASP A 79 7.81 5.15 -17.88
N ALA A 80 7.58 5.44 -16.59
CA ALA A 80 8.44 4.96 -15.51
C ALA A 80 8.25 3.46 -15.29
N VAL A 81 7.01 2.98 -15.32
CA VAL A 81 6.65 1.56 -15.24
C VAL A 81 7.23 0.79 -16.42
N ARG A 82 7.14 1.33 -17.65
CA ARG A 82 7.71 0.71 -18.86
C ARG A 82 9.23 0.59 -18.75
N ALA A 83 9.92 1.69 -18.41
CA ALA A 83 11.37 1.70 -18.24
C ALA A 83 11.84 0.74 -17.14
N TYR A 84 11.07 0.63 -16.04
CA TYR A 84 11.34 -0.34 -15.00
C TYR A 84 11.24 -1.77 -15.54
N GLY A 85 10.12 -2.11 -16.21
CA GLY A 85 9.89 -3.43 -16.79
C GLY A 85 10.97 -3.88 -17.78
N GLU A 86 11.43 -2.97 -18.65
CA GLU A 86 12.54 -3.22 -19.58
C GLU A 86 13.86 -3.56 -18.85
N SER A 87 14.14 -2.89 -17.73
CA SER A 87 15.36 -3.10 -16.95
C SER A 87 15.32 -4.33 -16.05
N SER A 88 14.12 -4.71 -15.58
CA SER A 88 13.93 -5.79 -14.60
C SER A 88 13.48 -7.11 -15.22
N GLY A 89 13.19 -7.13 -16.53
CA GLY A 89 12.71 -8.32 -17.24
C GLY A 89 11.32 -8.78 -16.77
N LEU A 90 10.47 -7.85 -16.32
CA LEU A 90 9.11 -8.20 -15.88
C LEU A 90 8.24 -8.63 -17.07
N PRO A 91 7.32 -9.59 -16.86
CA PRO A 91 6.47 -10.10 -17.92
C PRO A 91 5.51 -9.04 -18.48
N LEU A 92 5.02 -9.33 -19.69
CA LEU A 92 4.17 -8.48 -20.53
C LEU A 92 2.90 -7.97 -19.82
N GLU A 93 2.48 -6.79 -20.29
CA GLU A 93 1.28 -6.09 -19.89
C GLU A 93 0.03 -6.98 -20.03
N GLU A 94 -0.78 -7.05 -18.98
CA GLU A 94 -2.13 -7.64 -19.04
C GLU A 94 -3.14 -6.50 -18.99
N ASN A 95 -3.89 -6.31 -20.09
CA ASN A 95 -4.92 -5.26 -20.21
C ASN A 95 -4.41 -3.84 -19.87
N GLY A 96 -3.17 -3.51 -20.27
CA GLY A 96 -2.55 -2.20 -20.00
C GLY A 96 -2.10 -2.00 -18.56
N ARG A 97 -2.05 -3.07 -17.76
CA ARG A 97 -1.52 -3.08 -16.40
C ARG A 97 -0.36 -4.06 -16.28
N VAL A 98 0.52 -3.82 -15.32
CA VAL A 98 1.63 -4.72 -14.98
C VAL A 98 1.59 -5.08 -13.52
N ARG A 99 1.98 -6.32 -13.22
CA ARG A 99 2.19 -6.82 -11.86
C ARG A 99 3.50 -6.28 -11.32
N ILE A 100 3.44 -5.49 -10.24
CA ILE A 100 4.62 -5.04 -9.50
C ILE A 100 4.56 -5.67 -8.10
N GLY A 101 5.63 -6.38 -7.73
CA GLY A 101 5.76 -7.03 -6.43
C GLY A 101 7.17 -7.62 -6.21
N TYR A 102 7.53 -8.01 -5.00
CA TYR A 102 6.70 -7.91 -3.78
C TYR A 102 6.55 -6.46 -3.28
N VAL A 103 5.35 -6.11 -2.87
CA VAL A 103 5.01 -4.92 -2.09
C VAL A 103 4.66 -5.43 -0.69
N TYR A 104 5.31 -4.89 0.33
CA TYR A 104 4.99 -5.23 1.72
C TYR A 104 3.91 -4.26 2.19
N LEU A 105 2.79 -4.79 2.66
CA LEU A 105 1.72 -4.02 3.27
C LEU A 105 1.70 -4.29 4.77
N THR A 106 2.01 -3.28 5.56
CA THR A 106 1.81 -3.31 7.01
C THR A 106 0.57 -2.49 7.36
N VAL A 107 -0.42 -3.13 7.97
CA VAL A 107 -1.55 -2.44 8.58
C VAL A 107 -1.25 -2.26 10.06
N ARG A 108 -1.25 -1.02 10.56
CA ARG A 108 -1.23 -0.73 12.00
C ARG A 108 -2.62 -0.32 12.43
N PHE A 109 -3.26 -1.14 13.25
CA PHE A 109 -4.64 -0.87 13.66
C PHE A 109 -4.75 0.43 14.46
N GLU A 110 -3.70 0.79 15.19
CA GLU A 110 -3.47 2.09 15.80
C GLU A 110 -2.22 2.74 15.19
N SER A 111 -2.39 3.92 14.58
CA SER A 111 -1.30 4.68 14.00
C SER A 111 -0.44 5.33 15.08
N PHE A 112 0.88 5.37 14.85
CA PHE A 112 1.81 6.09 15.72
C PHE A 112 1.57 7.60 15.80
N LEU A 113 1.01 8.20 14.75
CA LEU A 113 0.72 9.64 14.72
C LEU A 113 -0.51 9.99 15.56
N ASP A 114 -1.56 9.18 15.47
CA ASP A 114 -2.80 9.32 16.25
C ASP A 114 -3.52 7.95 16.33
N PRO A 115 -3.69 7.38 17.54
CA PRO A 115 -4.36 6.09 17.76
C PRO A 115 -5.81 6.03 17.26
N ALA A 116 -6.45 7.18 16.99
CA ALA A 116 -7.79 7.24 16.41
C ALA A 116 -7.85 6.84 14.92
N TYR A 117 -6.69 6.58 14.31
CA TYR A 117 -6.53 6.17 12.91
C TYR A 117 -5.75 4.87 12.79
N THR A 118 -5.99 4.18 11.67
CA THR A 118 -5.21 3.04 11.19
C THR A 118 -4.32 3.52 10.04
N SER A 119 -3.06 3.08 10.01
CA SER A 119 -2.16 3.24 8.85
C SER A 119 -2.11 1.96 8.03
N MET A 120 -2.15 2.10 6.71
CA MET A 120 -1.80 1.06 5.74
C MET A 120 -0.55 1.51 5.00
N GLU A 121 0.57 0.86 5.29
CA GLU A 121 1.90 1.27 4.87
C GLU A 121 2.38 0.30 3.77
N PHE A 122 2.55 0.81 2.55
CA PHE A 122 2.91 0.03 1.37
C PHE A 122 4.37 0.28 0.99
N TRP A 123 5.24 -0.69 1.25
CA TRP A 123 6.68 -0.57 1.05
C TRP A 123 7.19 -1.31 -0.18
N ALA A 124 8.05 -0.64 -0.95
CA ALA A 124 8.78 -1.25 -2.04
C ALA A 124 9.87 -2.21 -1.52
N ALA A 125 9.89 -3.45 -2.01
CA ALA A 125 10.86 -4.46 -1.57
C ALA A 125 12.31 -4.22 -2.03
N THR A 126 12.53 -3.36 -3.04
CA THR A 126 13.87 -3.11 -3.60
C THR A 126 14.07 -1.63 -3.90
N SER A 127 15.33 -1.19 -3.97
CA SER A 127 15.64 0.20 -4.34
C SER A 127 15.23 0.56 -5.77
N GLY A 128 15.15 -0.43 -6.66
CA GLY A 128 14.58 -0.25 -8.01
C GLY A 128 13.09 0.07 -7.94
N MET A 129 12.34 -0.70 -7.15
CA MET A 129 10.92 -0.45 -6.88
C MET A 129 10.68 0.87 -6.15
N SER A 130 11.55 1.25 -5.21
CA SER A 130 11.42 2.53 -4.52
C SER A 130 11.49 3.71 -5.50
N ARG A 131 12.48 3.69 -6.42
CA ARG A 131 12.60 4.70 -7.47
C ARG A 131 11.41 4.67 -8.44
N LEU A 132 10.86 3.49 -8.70
CA LEU A 132 9.64 3.36 -9.48
C LEU A 132 8.45 4.03 -8.78
N PHE A 133 8.25 3.76 -7.48
CA PHE A 133 7.18 4.35 -6.68
C PHE A 133 7.27 5.88 -6.62
N GLU A 134 8.49 6.44 -6.56
CA GLU A 134 8.72 7.88 -6.60
C GLU A 134 8.39 8.51 -7.96
N ARG A 135 8.77 7.84 -9.06
CA ARG A 135 8.74 8.42 -10.41
C ARG A 135 7.44 8.19 -11.18
N SER A 136 6.72 7.12 -10.86
CA SER A 136 5.52 6.73 -11.60
C SER A 136 4.30 7.53 -11.16
N ALA A 137 3.75 8.30 -12.10
CA ALA A 137 2.50 9.01 -11.91
C ALA A 137 1.31 8.05 -11.80
N SER A 138 1.34 6.92 -12.52
CA SER A 138 0.27 5.91 -12.45
C SER A 138 0.23 5.18 -11.11
N ILE A 139 1.40 4.88 -10.50
CA ILE A 139 1.48 4.32 -9.16
C ILE A 139 0.97 5.32 -8.12
N ARG A 140 1.46 6.58 -8.16
CA ARG A 140 0.96 7.65 -7.30
C ARG A 140 -0.55 7.81 -7.40
N LYS A 141 -1.08 7.82 -8.63
CA LYS A 141 -2.52 7.90 -8.88
C LYS A 141 -3.27 6.69 -8.30
N THR A 142 -2.72 5.49 -8.43
CA THR A 142 -3.35 4.27 -7.90
C THR A 142 -3.52 4.33 -6.38
N PHE A 143 -2.50 4.77 -5.64
CA PHE A 143 -2.59 4.89 -4.18
C PHE A 143 -3.50 6.04 -3.73
N THR A 144 -3.48 7.17 -4.43
CA THR A 144 -4.39 8.30 -4.14
C THR A 144 -5.85 7.95 -4.46
N ASP A 145 -6.12 7.29 -5.59
CA ASP A 145 -7.46 6.79 -5.92
C ASP A 145 -7.93 5.75 -4.89
N LEU A 146 -7.06 4.83 -4.48
CA LEU A 146 -7.36 3.85 -3.44
C LEU A 146 -7.73 4.54 -2.13
N ALA A 147 -6.90 5.48 -1.67
CA ALA A 147 -7.16 6.26 -0.47
C ALA A 147 -8.49 7.01 -0.56
N ALA A 148 -8.83 7.62 -1.70
CA ALA A 148 -10.13 8.26 -1.90
C ALA A 148 -11.29 7.25 -1.84
N ALA A 149 -11.16 6.10 -2.51
CA ALA A 149 -12.20 5.06 -2.58
C ALA A 149 -12.50 4.43 -1.21
N VAL A 150 -11.49 4.25 -0.37
CA VAL A 150 -11.65 3.72 1.00
C VAL A 150 -11.98 4.82 2.01
N GLY A 151 -12.08 6.06 1.55
CA GLY A 151 -12.28 7.26 2.37
C GLY A 151 -11.19 7.41 3.44
N GLY A 152 -9.94 7.22 3.03
CA GLY A 152 -8.77 7.65 3.75
C GLY A 152 -8.80 9.16 3.97
N VAL A 153 -8.21 9.58 5.08
CA VAL A 153 -8.06 10.99 5.44
C VAL A 153 -6.82 11.59 4.79
N CYS A 154 -5.80 10.77 4.55
CA CYS A 154 -4.56 11.18 3.93
C CYS A 154 -3.94 10.01 3.15
N CYS A 155 -3.25 10.34 2.07
CA CYS A 155 -2.28 9.48 1.41
C CYS A 155 -0.93 10.22 1.42
N GLN A 156 0.15 9.55 1.82
CA GLN A 156 1.48 10.14 1.91
C GLN A 156 2.47 9.27 1.14
N PHE A 157 3.44 9.88 0.48
CA PHE A 157 4.61 9.20 -0.04
C PHE A 157 5.74 9.29 1.00
N ASP A 158 6.19 8.15 1.51
CA ASP A 158 7.25 8.06 2.51
C ASP A 158 8.57 7.57 1.87
N ARG A 159 9.69 8.23 2.18
CA ARG A 159 11.04 7.83 1.74
C ARG A 159 11.72 6.84 2.70
N GLY A 160 11.10 6.55 3.85
CA GLY A 160 11.60 5.60 4.85
C GLY A 160 12.88 6.06 5.56
N ASP A 161 13.26 7.34 5.44
CA ASP A 161 14.45 7.94 6.05
C ASP A 161 14.12 8.83 7.26
N GLY A 162 12.85 8.84 7.68
CA GLY A 162 12.36 9.69 8.77
C GLY A 162 12.13 11.15 8.37
N SER A 163 12.32 11.51 7.11
CA SER A 163 11.89 12.82 6.60
C SER A 163 10.36 12.91 6.55
N PRO A 164 9.76 14.11 6.68
CA PRO A 164 8.33 14.27 6.51
C PRO A 164 7.94 13.81 5.10
N GLY A 165 7.05 12.83 4.99
CA GLY A 165 6.62 12.35 3.69
C GLY A 165 5.82 13.40 2.91
N GLU A 166 5.79 13.23 1.58
CA GLU A 166 5.06 14.12 0.69
C GLU A 166 3.57 13.76 0.74
N VAL A 167 2.76 14.64 1.33
CA VAL A 167 1.30 14.47 1.36
C VAL A 167 0.75 14.51 -0.07
N CYS A 168 0.20 13.38 -0.50
CA CYS A 168 -0.49 13.21 -1.77
C CYS A 168 -1.98 13.51 -1.55
N TRP A 169 -2.36 14.78 -1.72
CA TRP A 169 -3.73 15.25 -1.48
C TRP A 169 -4.77 14.51 -2.33
N LEU A 170 -5.83 14.02 -1.67
CA LEU A 170 -6.92 13.22 -2.26
C LEU A 170 -7.92 14.06 -3.08
N SER A 171 -7.92 15.36 -2.86
CA SER A 171 -8.53 16.39 -3.67
C SER A 171 -7.51 17.51 -3.80
N GLY A 172 -7.31 18.06 -5.00
CA GLY A 172 -6.31 19.11 -5.26
C GLY A 172 -6.56 20.45 -4.58
N GLU A 173 -6.99 20.48 -3.32
CA GLU A 173 -7.24 21.69 -2.54
C GLU A 173 -6.67 21.51 -1.14
N ALA A 174 -5.71 22.39 -0.84
CA ALA A 174 -4.91 22.38 0.37
C ALA A 174 -5.68 23.04 1.51
N ASP A 175 -5.99 22.29 2.57
CA ASP A 175 -6.47 22.85 3.83
C ASP A 175 -6.06 22.00 5.04
N PHE A 176 -4.79 21.59 5.07
CA PHE A 176 -4.14 21.15 6.31
C PHE A 176 -2.70 21.69 6.36
N PRO A 177 -2.22 22.20 7.50
CA PRO A 177 -0.93 22.87 7.59
C PRO A 177 0.22 21.91 7.29
N SER A 178 1.20 22.39 6.53
CA SER A 178 2.48 21.71 6.36
C SER A 178 3.15 21.51 7.73
N ALA A 179 3.82 20.37 7.91
CA ALA A 179 4.62 20.12 9.11
C ALA A 179 5.64 21.26 9.32
N PRO A 180 5.88 21.70 10.56
CA PRO A 180 6.77 22.82 10.82
C PRO A 180 8.19 22.48 10.35
N SER A 181 8.81 23.42 9.65
CA SER A 181 10.20 23.35 9.25
C SER A 181 11.08 23.40 10.49
N SER A 182 11.79 22.30 10.78
CA SER A 182 12.82 22.31 11.83
C SER A 182 13.94 23.26 11.42
N SER A 183 14.15 24.30 12.23
CA SER A 183 15.30 25.21 12.15
C SER A 183 16.52 24.61 12.84
#